data_AF-A0A7Y3PIV7-F1
#
_entry.id   AF-A0A7Y3PIV7-F1
#
_cell.length_a   1.000
_cell.length_b   1.000
_cell.length_c   1.000
_cell.angle_alpha   90.00
_cell.angle_beta   90.00
_cell.angle_gamma   90.00
#
_symmetry.space_group_name_H-M   'P 1'
#
loop_
_entity.id
_entity.type
_entity.pdbx_description
1 polymer ?
#
loop_
_entity_poly.entity_id
_entity_poly.type
_entity_poly.pdbx_seq_one_letter_code
_entity_poly.pdbx_strand_id
1 'polypeptide(L)'
;MATLEPSTLTESGLLLETFVVNELLKQASQCDGIAGQGHWRTHDGDEVNLVLESDYGTALAFEIKAGNRVPRQDLSPLRNLPK
;
A
#
# COMPACT_ATOMS: atom_id res chain seq x y z
N MET A 1 22.13 -5.89 23.61
CA MET A 1 20.95 -5.77 22.73
C MET A 1 21.04 -6.90 21.73
N ALA A 2 20.04 -7.76 21.63
CA ALA A 2 20.03 -8.83 20.64
C ALA A 2 19.89 -8.21 19.24
N THR A 3 20.82 -8.53 18.35
CA THR A 3 20.72 -8.18 16.92
C THR A 3 19.60 -9.03 16.33
N LEU A 4 18.61 -8.40 15.70
CA LEU A 4 17.57 -9.12 14.97
C LEU A 4 18.17 -9.68 13.68
N GLU A 5 17.91 -10.96 13.40
CA GLU A 5 18.34 -11.61 12.16
C GLU A 5 17.67 -10.92 10.95
N PRO A 6 18.39 -10.66 9.85
CA PRO A 6 17.85 -9.92 8.69
C PRO A 6 16.56 -10.50 8.11
N SER A 7 16.41 -11.83 8.11
CA SER A 7 15.19 -12.51 7.67
C SER A 7 13.98 -12.15 8.53
N THR A 8 14.15 -12.06 9.85
CA THR A 8 13.08 -11.68 10.78
C THR A 8 12.61 -10.23 10.58
N LEU A 9 13.51 -9.34 10.17
CA LEU A 9 13.17 -7.95 9.84
C LEU A 9 12.36 -7.89 8.53
N THR A 10 12.71 -8.70 7.53
CA THR A 10 11.95 -8.80 6.28
C THR A 10 10.55 -9.40 6.51
N GLU A 11 10.47 -10.51 7.24
CA GLU A 11 9.20 -11.18 7.55
C GLU A 11 8.27 -10.30 8.38
N SER A 12 8.80 -9.64 9.42
CA SER A 12 8.02 -8.66 10.20
C SER A 12 7.57 -7.47 9.36
N GLY A 13 8.37 -7.06 8.38
CA GLY A 13 7.98 -6.02 7.44
C GLY A 13 6.79 -6.41 6.57
N LEU A 14 6.82 -7.61 5.97
CA LEU A 14 5.71 -8.14 5.17
C LEU A 14 4.43 -8.32 6.00
N LEU A 15 4.57 -8.76 7.26
CA LEU A 15 3.44 -8.88 8.18
C LEU A 15 2.81 -7.52 8.48
N LEU A 16 3.62 -6.49 8.73
CA LEU A 16 3.12 -5.13 8.96
C LEU A 16 2.43 -4.58 7.72
N GLU A 17 3.04 -4.73 6.54
CA GLU A 17 2.45 -4.27 5.27
C GLU A 17 1.09 -4.93 5.02
N THR A 18 1.01 -6.26 5.20
CA THR A 18 -0.25 -7.02 5.09
C THR A 18 -1.27 -6.59 6.13
N PHE A 19 -0.86 -6.36 7.37
CA PHE A 19 -1.73 -5.88 8.44
C PHE A 19 -2.34 -4.52 8.07
N VAL A 20 -1.54 -3.56 7.62
CA VAL A 20 -2.02 -2.22 7.23
C VAL A 20 -3.03 -2.30 6.07
N VAL A 21 -2.74 -3.10 5.03
CA VAL A 21 -3.71 -3.31 3.94
C VAL A 21 -5.04 -3.82 4.50
N ASN A 22 -5.01 -4.86 5.34
CA ASN A 22 -6.23 -5.44 5.90
C ASN A 22 -7.00 -4.45 6.78
N GLU A 23 -6.33 -3.63 7.58
CA GLU A 23 -6.98 -2.61 8.41
C GLU A 23 -7.63 -1.50 7.55
N LEU A 24 -6.97 -1.07 6.47
CA LEU A 24 -7.55 -0.11 5.53
C LEU A 24 -8.79 -0.68 4.84
N LEU A 25 -8.75 -1.95 4.39
CA LEU A 25 -9.89 -2.61 3.76
C LEU A 25 -11.08 -2.75 4.73
N LYS A 26 -10.83 -3.11 5.99
CA LYS A 26 -11.88 -3.16 7.03
C LYS A 26 -12.55 -1.81 7.20
N GLN A 27 -11.77 -0.73 7.32
CA GLN A 27 -12.31 0.63 7.45
C GLN A 27 -13.06 1.07 6.19
N ALA A 28 -12.51 0.78 5.00
CA ALA A 28 -13.14 1.09 3.72
C ALA A 28 -14.51 0.40 3.58
N SER A 29 -14.65 -0.84 4.05
CA SER A 29 -15.92 -1.58 4.04
C SER A 29 -17.04 -0.95 4.89
N GLN A 30 -16.69 -0.01 5.77
CA GLN A 30 -17.61 0.73 6.64
C GLN A 30 -17.71 2.21 6.24
N CYS A 31 -17.08 2.60 5.13
CA CYS A 31 -17.06 3.97 4.63
C CYS A 31 -18.01 4.08 3.43
N ASP A 32 -18.88 5.09 3.44
CA ASP A 32 -19.69 5.43 2.28
C ASP A 32 -18.79 5.96 1.15
N GLY A 33 -19.20 5.71 -0.10
CA GLY A 33 -18.54 6.27 -1.28
C GLY A 33 -17.28 5.53 -1.76
N ILE A 34 -16.95 4.37 -1.18
CA ILE A 34 -15.96 3.44 -1.74
C ILE A 34 -16.68 2.49 -2.72
N ALA A 35 -16.29 2.55 -3.99
CA ALA A 35 -16.87 1.77 -5.08
C ALA A 35 -16.00 0.56 -5.49
N GLY A 36 -14.71 0.58 -5.18
CA GLY A 36 -13.77 -0.47 -5.59
C GLY A 36 -12.53 -0.54 -4.73
N GLN A 37 -11.88 -1.71 -4.73
CA GLN A 37 -10.58 -1.95 -4.10
C GLN A 37 -9.73 -2.83 -5.00
N GLY A 38 -8.43 -2.61 -5.03
CA GLY A 38 -7.52 -3.43 -5.82
C GLY A 38 -6.04 -3.08 -5.65
N HIS A 39 -5.23 -3.68 -6.50
CA HIS A 39 -3.82 -3.39 -6.65
C HIS A 39 -3.57 -2.82 -8.04
N TRP A 40 -2.57 -1.96 -8.19
CA TRP A 40 -2.18 -1.42 -9.49
C TRP A 40 -0.74 -1.78 -9.80
N ARG A 41 -0.50 -2.20 -11.05
CA ARG A 41 0.82 -2.58 -11.54
C ARG A 41 0.98 -2.26 -13.02
N THR A 42 2.16 -1.84 -13.43
CA THR A 42 2.52 -1.68 -14.86
C THR A 42 3.33 -2.88 -15.36
N HIS A 43 3.36 -3.05 -16.68
CA HIS A 43 4.25 -4.02 -17.32
C HIS A 43 5.73 -3.80 -16.94
N ASP A 44 6.13 -2.53 -16.79
CA ASP A 44 7.52 -2.14 -16.51
C ASP A 44 7.87 -2.20 -15.01
N GLY A 45 6.95 -2.70 -14.18
CA GLY A 45 7.23 -3.11 -12.81
C GLY A 45 6.88 -2.08 -11.73
N ASP A 46 6.23 -0.97 -12.06
CA ASP A 46 5.68 -0.08 -11.03
C ASP A 46 4.53 -0.79 -10.32
N GLU A 47 4.47 -0.69 -9.00
CA GLU A 47 3.46 -1.32 -8.16
C GLU A 47 2.94 -0.34 -7.12
N VAL A 48 1.65 -0.46 -6.79
CA VAL A 48 1.01 0.26 -5.70
C VAL A 48 0.25 -0.74 -4.84
N ASN A 49 0.54 -0.75 -3.53
CA ASN A 49 0.06 -1.80 -2.63
C ASN A 49 -1.45 -1.84 -2.47
N LEU A 50 -2.16 -0.71 -2.53
CA LEU A 50 -3.61 -0.68 -2.45
C LEU A 50 -4.14 0.56 -3.18
N VAL A 51 -5.20 0.36 -3.95
CA VAL A 51 -6.00 1.42 -4.55
C VAL A 51 -7.44 1.25 -4.10
N LEU A 52 -8.03 2.32 -3.56
CA LEU A 52 -9.46 2.41 -3.28
C LEU A 52 -10.08 3.39 -4.26
N GLU A 53 -11.08 2.94 -4.99
CA GLU A 53 -11.84 3.76 -5.94
C GLU A 53 -13.06 4.32 -5.25
N SER A 54 -13.30 5.61 -5.43
CA SER A 54 -14.51 6.28 -4.96
C SER A 54 -15.58 6.31 -6.04
N ASP A 55 -16.84 6.26 -5.63
CA ASP A 55 -18.00 6.47 -6.51
C ASP A 55 -18.05 7.87 -7.15
N TYR A 56 -17.26 8.83 -6.66
CA TYR A 56 -17.05 10.14 -7.29
C TYR A 56 -16.00 10.11 -8.43
N GLY A 57 -15.51 8.94 -8.83
CA GLY A 57 -14.54 8.79 -9.91
C GLY A 57 -13.12 9.25 -9.52
N THR A 58 -12.78 9.19 -8.24
CA THR A 58 -11.43 9.47 -7.73
C THR A 58 -10.82 8.22 -7.11
N ALA A 59 -9.49 8.18 -6.95
CA ALA A 59 -8.81 7.06 -6.33
C ALA A 59 -7.90 7.52 -5.17
N LEU A 60 -7.88 6.72 -4.11
CA LEU A 60 -6.93 6.80 -3.01
C LEU A 60 -5.91 5.68 -3.19
N ALA A 61 -4.64 6.04 -3.35
CA ALA A 61 -3.55 5.10 -3.54
C ALA A 61 -2.61 5.07 -2.32
N PHE A 62 -2.26 3.87 -1.88
CA PHE A 62 -1.44 3.65 -0.70
C PHE A 62 -0.18 2.87 -1.07
N GLU A 63 0.98 3.46 -0.73
CA GLU A 63 2.26 2.77 -0.67
C GLU A 63 2.61 2.55 0.80
N ILE A 64 2.93 1.31 1.17
CA ILE A 64 3.11 0.89 2.57
C ILE A 64 4.53 0.32 2.70
N LYS A 65 5.27 0.80 3.70
CA LYS A 65 6.63 0.35 4.00
C LYS A 65 6.78 0.12 5.49
N ALA A 66 7.42 -0.98 5.87
CA ALA A 66 7.75 -1.26 7.27
C ALA A 66 8.97 -0.50 7.84
N GLY A 67 9.35 0.61 7.21
CA GLY A 67 10.47 1.45 7.62
C GLY A 67 10.05 2.70 8.39
N ASN A 68 10.99 3.30 9.11
CA ASN A 68 10.81 4.62 9.73
C ASN A 68 10.97 5.78 8.72
N ARG A 69 11.29 5.46 7.46
CA ARG A 69 11.51 6.40 6.36
C ARG A 69 10.92 5.79 5.10
N VAL A 70 10.35 6.67 4.27
CA VAL A 70 9.88 6.31 2.93
C VAL A 70 10.67 7.14 1.91
N PRO A 71 11.69 6.56 1.27
CA PRO A 71 12.43 7.21 0.19
C PRO A 71 11.51 7.70 -0.92
N ARG A 72 11.81 8.86 -1.52
CA ARG A 72 10.98 9.43 -2.60
C ARG A 72 10.86 8.52 -3.82
N GLN A 73 11.88 7.71 -4.09
CA GLN A 73 11.87 6.74 -5.19
C GLN A 73 10.80 5.67 -4.98
N ASP A 74 10.55 5.24 -3.75
CA ASP A 74 9.53 4.25 -3.43
C ASP A 74 8.10 4.80 -3.66
N LEU A 75 7.96 6.13 -3.72
CA LEU A 75 6.71 6.82 -4.03
C LEU A 75 6.55 7.15 -5.52
N SER A 76 7.51 6.76 -6.38
CA SER A 76 7.38 7.04 -7.82
C SER A 76 6.20 6.35 -8.48
N PRO A 77 5.82 5.09 -8.14
CA PRO A 77 4.67 4.42 -8.75
C PRO A 77 3.37 5.19 -8.58
N LEU A 78 3.19 5.88 -7.45
CA LEU A 78 2.00 6.70 -7.17
C LEU A 78 1.78 7.83 -8.19
N ARG A 79 2.83 8.28 -8.87
CA ARG A 79 2.77 9.34 -9.89
C ARG A 79 2.31 8.83 -11.24
N ASN A 80 2.36 7.51 -11.43
CA ASN A 80 2.06 6.85 -12.69
C ASN A 80 0.62 6.28 -12.71
N LEU A 81 -0.14 6.44 -11.61
CA LEU A 81 -1.56 6.11 -11.62
C LEU A 81 -2.29 6.93 -12.69
N PRO A 82 -3.23 6.30 -13.42
CA PRO A 82 -4.13 7.02 -14.30
C PRO A 82 -4.95 8.04 -13.50
N LYS A 83 -5.23 9.18 -14.14
CA LYS A 83 -6.06 10.24 -13.58
C LYS A 83 -7.53 9.97 -13.77
#